data_AF-A0A938NLB0-F1
#
_entry.id   AF-A0A938NLB0-F1
#
_cell.length_a   1.000
_cell.length_b   1.000
_cell.length_c   1.000
_cell.angle_alpha   90.00
_cell.angle_beta   90.00
_cell.angle_gamma   90.00
#
_symmetry.space_group_name_H-M   'P 1'
#
loop_
_entity.id
_entity.type
_entity.pdbx_description
1 polymer ?
#
loop_
_entity_poly.entity_id
_entity_poly.type
_entity_poly.pdbx_seq_one_letter_code
_entity_poly.pdbx_strand_id
1 'polypeptide(L)'
;MLGGYNTNISYKGTTYHIQTEDNGIKNPVVVTLLYSQGAILASKKTSYAHILERSDYKEKVGKLMKEQHRSMIKELLSGKYTSAEKPEDTKKAGAH
;
A
#
# COMPACT_ATOMS: atom_id res chain seq x y z
N MET A 1 18.65 5.84 -3.02
CA MET A 1 17.32 5.32 -2.70
C MET A 1 17.31 4.93 -1.23
N LEU A 2 16.17 5.02 -0.57
CA LEU A 2 15.99 4.54 0.81
C LEU A 2 15.43 3.11 0.82
N GLY A 3 15.55 2.42 1.96
CA GLY A 3 14.94 1.11 2.16
C GLY A 3 13.41 1.18 2.06
N GLY A 4 12.81 0.23 1.33
CA GLY A 4 11.37 0.16 1.13
C GLY A 4 10.61 -0.44 2.32
N TYR A 5 9.29 -0.30 2.30
CA TYR A 5 8.37 -0.96 3.24
C TYR A 5 7.57 -2.03 2.50
N ASN A 6 7.51 -3.23 3.06
CA ASN A 6 6.66 -4.31 2.57
C ASN A 6 5.82 -4.88 3.71
N THR A 7 4.52 -5.02 3.53
CA THR A 7 3.62 -5.55 4.56
C THR A 7 2.49 -6.36 3.94
N ASN A 8 2.27 -7.56 4.47
CA ASN A 8 1.12 -8.40 4.14
C ASN A 8 0.03 -8.19 5.18
N ILE A 9 -1.21 -8.00 4.74
CA ILE A 9 -2.36 -7.79 5.61
C ILE A 9 -3.48 -8.74 5.20
N SER A 10 -3.96 -9.54 6.14
CA SER A 10 -5.20 -10.31 5.99
C SER A 10 -6.38 -9.45 6.43
N TYR A 11 -7.33 -9.20 5.54
CA TYR A 11 -8.53 -8.42 5.83
C TYR A 11 -9.73 -8.99 5.06
N LYS A 12 -10.84 -9.26 5.77
CA LYS A 12 -12.06 -9.90 5.21
C LYS A 12 -11.76 -11.17 4.37
N GLY A 13 -10.93 -12.06 4.91
CA GLY A 13 -10.59 -13.34 4.25
C GLY A 13 -9.73 -13.22 2.99
N THR A 14 -9.21 -12.04 2.68
CA THR A 14 -8.31 -11.81 1.53
C THR A 14 -6.96 -11.28 2.02
N THR A 15 -5.87 -11.78 1.45
CA THR A 15 -4.52 -11.28 1.69
C THR A 15 -4.22 -10.15 0.71
N TYR A 16 -3.71 -9.06 1.25
CA TYR A 16 -3.26 -7.89 0.53
C TYR A 16 -1.77 -7.66 0.77
N HIS A 17 -1.08 -7.16 -0.24
CA HIS A 17 0.33 -6.80 -0.16
C HIS A 17 0.48 -5.31 -0.38
N ILE A 18 1.14 -4.61 0.54
CA ILE A 18 1.44 -3.19 0.43
C ILE A 18 2.95 -3.03 0.35
N GLN A 19 3.42 -2.42 -0.74
CA GLN A 19 4.82 -2.12 -0.99
C GLN A 19 5.00 -0.60 -1.15
N THR A 20 6.02 -0.02 -0.52
CA THR A 20 6.40 1.39 -0.68
C THR A 20 7.88 1.51 -1.02
N GLU A 21 8.21 2.22 -2.09
CA GLU A 21 9.57 2.41 -2.60
C GLU A 21 9.88 3.88 -2.88
N ASP A 22 11.16 4.21 -2.79
CA ASP A 22 11.73 5.48 -3.26
C ASP A 22 12.44 5.22 -4.60
N ASN A 23 11.98 5.85 -5.69
CA ASN A 23 12.57 5.71 -7.02
C ASN A 23 13.91 6.45 -7.21
N GLY A 24 14.40 7.12 -6.17
CA GLY A 24 15.70 7.78 -6.11
C GLY A 24 15.76 9.14 -6.78
N ILE A 25 16.89 9.83 -6.64
CA ILE A 25 17.02 11.24 -7.03
C ILE A 25 16.82 11.53 -8.53
N LYS A 26 17.01 10.53 -9.41
CA LYS A 26 16.75 10.67 -10.86
C LYS A 26 15.26 10.68 -11.19
N ASN A 27 14.44 10.09 -10.32
CA ASN A 27 12.99 10.09 -10.40
C ASN A 27 12.44 10.24 -8.98
N PRO A 28 12.45 11.46 -8.40
CA PRO A 28 12.27 11.70 -6.97
C PRO A 28 10.80 11.53 -6.56
N VAL A 29 10.35 10.27 -6.57
CA VAL A 29 8.97 9.86 -6.34
C VAL A 29 8.96 8.71 -5.35
N VAL A 30 8.15 8.85 -4.30
CA VAL A 30 7.74 7.73 -3.44
C VAL A 30 6.52 7.06 -4.06
N VAL A 31 6.62 5.76 -4.33
CA VAL A 31 5.55 4.95 -4.90
C VAL A 31 5.06 3.98 -3.85
N THR A 32 3.74 3.91 -3.62
CA THR A 32 3.10 2.86 -2.81
C THR A 32 2.10 2.11 -3.66
N LEU A 33 2.15 0.78 -3.62
CA LEU A 33 1.30 -0.12 -4.39
C LEU A 33 0.58 -1.06 -3.43
N LEU A 34 -0.73 -1.21 -3.64
CA LEU A 34 -1.57 -2.20 -2.99
C LEU A 34 -1.91 -3.28 -4.00
N TYR A 35 -1.62 -4.52 -3.66
CA TYR A 35 -1.91 -5.68 -4.48
C TYR A 35 -2.84 -6.67 -3.77
N SER A 36 -3.62 -7.39 -4.56
CA SER A 36 -4.24 -8.66 -4.14
C SER A 36 -4.34 -9.60 -5.34
N GLN A 37 -4.05 -10.87 -5.13
CA GLN A 37 -4.15 -11.91 -6.17
C GLN A 37 -3.44 -11.54 -7.49
N GLY A 38 -2.26 -10.93 -7.40
CA GLY A 38 -1.47 -10.51 -8.56
C GLY A 38 -1.94 -9.23 -9.27
N ALA A 39 -3.06 -8.64 -8.86
CA ALA A 39 -3.56 -7.39 -9.43
C ALA A 39 -3.20 -6.19 -8.54
N ILE A 40 -2.87 -5.05 -9.16
CA ILE A 40 -2.76 -3.75 -8.45
C ILE A 40 -4.17 -3.22 -8.23
N LEU A 41 -4.54 -3.04 -6.96
CA LEU A 41 -5.83 -2.45 -6.59
C LEU A 41 -5.75 -0.94 -6.41
N ALA A 42 -4.60 -0.43 -5.96
CA ALA A 42 -4.36 1.00 -5.79
C ALA A 42 -2.88 1.35 -5.92
N SER A 43 -2.62 2.58 -6.34
CA SER A 43 -1.29 3.17 -6.33
C SER A 43 -1.33 4.58 -5.79
N LYS A 44 -0.26 4.99 -5.10
CA LYS A 44 -0.03 6.38 -4.69
C LYS A 44 1.38 6.77 -5.08
N LYS A 45 1.52 7.96 -5.68
CA LYS A 45 2.80 8.53 -6.10
C LYS A 45 2.92 9.93 -5.51
N THR A 46 4.01 10.20 -4.82
CA THR A 46 4.28 11.52 -4.25
C THR A 46 5.67 11.98 -4.65
N SER A 47 5.75 13.10 -5.37
CA SER A 47 7.03 13.72 -5.72
C SER A 47 7.65 14.40 -4.49
N TYR A 48 8.95 14.24 -4.33
CA TYR A 48 9.77 14.93 -3.34
C TYR A 48 10.85 15.81 -4.00
N ALA A 49 10.74 16.11 -5.29
CA ALA A 49 11.70 16.97 -6.02
C ALA A 49 11.97 18.30 -5.29
N HIS A 50 10.92 18.89 -4.72
CA HIS A 50 10.93 20.18 -4.02
C HIS A 50 11.75 20.19 -2.71
N ILE A 51 12.19 19.04 -2.20
CA ILE A 51 13.03 18.96 -0.98
C ILE A 51 14.45 18.45 -1.25
N LEU A 52 14.82 18.16 -2.49
CA LEU A 52 16.14 17.58 -2.83
C LEU A 52 17.32 18.46 -2.42
N GLU A 53 17.15 19.78 -2.47
CA GLU A 53 18.21 20.75 -2.11
C GLU A 53 18.43 20.87 -0.60
N ARG A 54 17.55 20.29 0.21
CA ARG A 54 17.67 20.36 1.67
C ARG A 54 18.66 19.32 2.18
N SER A 55 19.50 19.71 3.13
CA SER A 55 20.45 18.79 3.78
C SER A 55 19.77 17.60 4.45
N ASP A 56 18.53 17.76 4.90
CA ASP A 56 17.72 16.76 5.58
C ASP A 56 16.77 15.97 4.66
N TYR A 57 16.93 16.06 3.33
CA TYR A 57 15.97 15.47 2.39
C TYR A 57 15.75 13.97 2.62
N LYS A 58 16.79 13.20 2.95
CA LYS A 58 16.67 11.75 3.18
C LYS A 58 15.77 11.43 4.36
N GLU A 59 15.86 12.20 5.45
CA GLU A 59 14.99 12.02 6.61
C GLU A 59 13.54 12.32 6.24
N LYS A 60 13.31 13.40 5.49
CA LYS A 60 11.97 13.80 5.02
C LYS A 60 11.36 12.77 4.06
N VAL A 61 12.14 12.23 3.12
CA VAL A 61 11.69 11.15 2.24
C VAL A 61 11.34 9.90 3.05
N GLY A 62 12.15 9.54 4.05
CA GLY A 62 11.85 8.41 4.95
C GLY A 62 10.53 8.60 5.72
N LYS A 63 10.27 9.81 6.25
CA LYS A 63 8.99 10.16 6.90
C LYS A 63 7.82 10.05 5.92
N LEU A 64 7.96 10.63 4.72
CA LEU A 64 6.95 10.54 3.66
C LEU A 64 6.64 9.08 3.29
N MET A 65 7.65 8.24 3.11
CA MET A 65 7.46 6.81 2.80
C MET A 65 6.66 6.11 3.92
N LYS A 66 7.01 6.35 5.19
CA LYS A 66 6.31 5.77 6.34
C LYS A 66 4.86 6.25 6.43
N GLU A 67 4.62 7.54 6.24
CA GLU A 67 3.28 8.12 6.27
C GLU A 67 2.40 7.59 5.13
N GLN A 68 2.94 7.57 3.91
CA GLN A 68 2.25 7.06 2.73
C GLN A 68 1.90 5.57 2.88
N HIS A 69 2.82 4.76 3.40
CA HIS A 69 2.60 3.35 3.68
C HIS A 69 1.48 3.15 4.72
N ARG A 70 1.55 3.85 5.87
CA ARG A 70 0.52 3.76 6.92
C ARG A 70 -0.84 4.25 6.42
N SER A 71 -0.85 5.27 5.56
CA SER A 71 -2.08 5.75 4.92
C SER A 71 -2.74 4.65 4.09
N MET A 72 -1.98 3.94 3.24
CA MET A 72 -2.51 2.85 2.41
C MET A 72 -3.09 1.71 3.28
N ILE A 73 -2.41 1.37 4.39
CA ILE A 73 -2.92 0.39 5.36
C ILE A 73 -4.27 0.83 5.93
N LYS A 74 -4.39 2.09 6.38
CA LYS A 74 -5.63 2.61 6.96
C LYS A 74 -6.78 2.59 5.94
N GLU A 75 -6.52 2.97 4.69
CA GLU A 75 -7.50 2.94 3.61
C GLU A 75 -7.96 1.50 3.29
N LEU A 76 -7.05 0.53 3.29
CA LEU A 76 -7.40 -0.87 3.15
C LEU A 76 -8.33 -1.33 4.27
N LEU A 77 -7.95 -1.05 5.52
CA LEU A 77 -8.69 -1.48 6.71
C LEU A 77 -10.02 -0.73 6.90
N SER A 78 -10.18 0.44 6.28
CA SER A 78 -11.48 1.14 6.20
C SER A 78 -12.42 0.53 5.16
N GLY A 79 -11.99 -0.52 4.45
CA GLY A 79 -12.79 -1.22 3.45
C GLY A 79 -12.79 -0.58 2.06
N LYS A 80 -12.04 0.52 1.84
CA LYS A 80 -12.02 1.31 0.59
C LYS A 80 -11.72 0.47 -0.66
N TYR A 81 -10.94 -0.60 -0.50
CA TYR A 81 -10.49 -1.48 -1.59
C TYR A 81 -11.12 -2.88 -1.54
N THR A 82 -12.16 -3.07 -0.72
CA THR A 82 -12.75 -4.40 -0.45
C THR A 82 -14.12 -4.63 -1.07
N SER A 83 -14.65 -3.68 -1.84
CA SER A 83 -15.94 -3.82 -2.52
C SER A 83 -15.82 -4.71 -3.76
N ALA A 84 -15.68 -6.00 -3.51
CA ALA A 84 -16.25 -7.04 -4.35
C ALA A 84 -16.93 -7.99 -3.35
N GLU A 85 -18.25 -7.87 -3.22
CA GLU A 85 -19.05 -8.89 -2.55
C GLU A 85 -18.72 -10.23 -3.20
N LYS A 86 -17.99 -11.09 -2.49
CA LYS A 86 -17.94 -12.50 -2.85
C LYS A 86 -19.28 -13.07 -2.37
N PRO A 87 -20.10 -13.68 -3.25
CA PRO A 87 -21.30 -14.37 -2.79
C PRO A 87 -20.86 -15.40 -1.74
N GLU A 88 -21.57 -15.35 -0.63
CA GLU A 88 -21.42 -16.20 0.54
C GLU A 88 -21.54 -17.67 0.11
N ASP A 89 -20.46 -18.45 0.26
CA ASP A 89 -20.54 -19.92 0.23
C ASP A 89 -21.35 -20.37 1.44
N THR A 90 -22.68 -20.32 1.32
CA THR A 90 -23.59 -21.01 2.22
C THR A 90 -23.41 -22.50 2.00
N LYS A 91 -22.45 -23.10 2.72
CA LYS A 91 -22.51 -24.54 3.00
C LYS A 91 -23.74 -24.80 3.87
N LYS A 92 -24.90 -24.97 3.22
CA LYS A 92 -25.96 -25.83 3.77
C LYS A 92 -25.37 -27.24 3.82
N ALA A 93 -24.83 -27.62 4.97
CA ALA A 93 -24.75 -29.02 5.34
C ALA A 93 -26.19 -29.49 5.52
N GLY A 94 -26.71 -30.15 4.47
CA GLY A 94 -27.99 -30.81 4.51
C GLY A 94 -27.97 -31.87 5.62
N ALA A 95 -29.01 -31.84 6.43
CA ALA A 95 -29.46 -33.01 7.15
C ALA A 95 -29.81 -34.09 6.12
N HIS A 96 -29.23 -35.28 6.27
CA HIS A 96 -29.91 -36.58 6.24
C HIS A 96 -28.92 -37.70 6.58
#